data_AF-A0A934S0J7-F1
#
_entry.id   AF-A0A934S0J7-F1
#
_cell.length_a   1.000
_cell.length_b   1.000
_cell.length_c   1.000
_cell.angle_alpha   90.00
_cell.angle_beta   90.00
_cell.angle_gamma   90.00
#
_symmetry.space_group_name_H-M   'P 1'
#
loop_
_entity.id
_entity.type
_entity.pdbx_description
1 polymer ?
#
loop_
_entity_poly.entity_id
_entity_poly.type
_entity_poly.pdbx_seq_one_letter_code
_entity_poly.pdbx_strand_id
1 'polypeptide(L)' 'MSELDQVTALLVNFGADEVQAKVMAAQLLKRSEQISEEKGVSKVEALAGLLELVKAGRSGESYERPDK' A
#
# COMPACT_ATOMS: atom_id res chain seq x y z
N MET A 1 2.35 -11.94 -14.44
CA MET A 1 2.20 -10.58 -13.89
C MET A 1 2.77 -10.58 -12.49
N SER A 2 3.69 -9.68 -12.16
CA SER A 2 4.34 -9.65 -10.84
C SER A 2 3.47 -8.95 -9.78
N GLU A 3 3.77 -9.15 -8.50
CA GLU A 3 3.13 -8.43 -7.39
C GLU A 3 3.32 -6.91 -7.52
N LEU A 4 4.51 -6.48 -7.96
CA LEU A 4 4.81 -5.07 -8.25
C LEU A 4 3.89 -4.51 -9.35
N ASP A 5 3.65 -5.27 -10.41
CA ASP A 5 2.77 -4.83 -11.52
C ASP A 5 1.32 -4.69 -11.04
N GLN A 6 0.85 -5.62 -10.19
CA GLN A 6 -0.50 -5.58 -9.64
C GLN A 6 -0.71 -4.37 -8.73
N VAL A 7 0.24 -4.11 -7.82
CA VAL A 7 0.16 -2.94 -6.92
C VAL A 7 0.31 -1.64 -7.71
N THR A 8 1.17 -1.61 -8.75
CA THR A 8 1.28 -0.45 -9.65
C THR A 8 -0.06 -0.16 -10.33
N ALA A 9 -0.72 -1.17 -10.89
CA ALA A 9 -2.03 -1.00 -11.53
C ALA A 9 -3.11 -0.50 -10.55
N LEU A 10 -3.09 -0.97 -9.30
CA LEU A 10 -4.00 -0.45 -8.27
C LEU A 10 -3.77 1.04 -7.98
N LEU A 11 -2.51 1.46 -7.89
CA LEU A 11 -2.17 2.86 -7.65
C LEU A 11 -2.49 3.77 -8.84
N VAL A 12 -2.35 3.25 -10.08
CA VAL A 12 -2.84 3.94 -11.28
C VAL A 12 -4.36 4.09 -11.25
N ASN A 13 -5.09 3.05 -10.83
CA ASN A 13 -6.56 3.14 -10.65
C ASN A 13 -6.95 4.10 -9.54
N PHE A 14 -6.11 4.24 -8.52
CA PHE A 14 -6.27 5.29 -7.52
C PHE A 14 -5.98 6.65 -8.10
N GLY A 15 -5.35 6.77 -9.27
CA GLY A 15 -5.15 7.99 -10.04
C GLY A 15 -3.76 8.61 -9.89
N ALA A 16 -2.74 7.80 -9.58
CA ALA A 16 -1.34 8.20 -9.72
C ALA A 16 -0.87 8.03 -11.17
N ASP A 17 0.09 8.84 -11.59
CA ASP A 17 0.83 8.60 -12.85
C ASP A 17 1.57 7.25 -12.78
N GLU A 18 1.76 6.57 -13.91
CA GLU A 18 2.35 5.22 -13.97
C GLU A 18 3.77 5.16 -13.38
N VAL A 19 4.61 6.17 -13.62
CA VAL A 19 5.97 6.23 -13.08
C VAL A 19 5.92 6.38 -11.56
N GLN A 20 5.06 7.27 -11.07
CA GLN A 20 4.87 7.48 -9.64
C GLN A 20 4.26 6.24 -8.96
N ALA A 21 3.26 5.62 -9.59
CA ALA A 21 2.60 4.41 -9.13
C ALA A 21 3.60 3.26 -8.95
N LYS A 22 4.54 3.10 -9.88
CA LYS A 22 5.59 2.07 -9.79
C LYS A 22 6.55 2.31 -8.62
N VAL A 23 6.97 3.56 -8.42
CA VAL A 23 7.82 3.94 -7.28
C VAL A 23 7.09 3.70 -5.96
N MET A 24 5.84 4.14 -5.86
CA MET A 24 5.00 3.93 -4.68
C MET A 24 4.76 2.44 -4.41
N ALA A 25 4.49 1.64 -5.44
CA ALA A 25 4.29 0.19 -5.30
C ALA A 25 5.51 -0.48 -4.67
N ALA A 26 6.72 -0.16 -5.15
CA ALA A 26 7.96 -0.69 -4.59
C ALA A 26 8.14 -0.30 -3.11
N GLN A 27 7.79 0.93 -2.75
CA GLN A 27 7.86 1.42 -1.37
C GLN A 27 6.84 0.72 -0.46
N LEU A 28 5.60 0.56 -0.91
CA LEU A 28 4.54 -0.11 -0.15
C LEU A 28 4.86 -1.58 0.09
N LEU A 29 5.40 -2.28 -0.93
CA LEU A 29 5.82 -3.67 -0.78
C LEU A 29 6.93 -3.82 0.26
N LYS A 30 8.00 -3.00 0.16
CA LYS A 30 9.07 -2.99 1.15
C LYS A 30 8.54 -2.67 2.56
N ARG A 31 7.63 -1.71 2.68
CA ARG A 31 7.06 -1.34 3.98
C ARG A 31 6.14 -2.42 4.54
N SER A 32 5.43 -3.15 3.68
CA SER A 32 4.58 -4.27 4.10
C SER A 32 5.39 -5.41 4.71
N GLU A 33 6.58 -5.69 4.15
CA GLU A 33 7.52 -6.68 4.69
C GLU A 33 8.03 -6.26 6.06
N GLN A 34 8.49 -5.00 6.20
CA GLN A 34 8.91 -4.47 7.49
C GLN A 34 7.81 -4.53 8.55
N ILE A 35 6.58 -4.14 8.22
CA ILE A 35 5.45 -4.19 9.15
C ILE A 35 5.12 -5.64 9.53
N SER A 36 5.21 -6.57 8.58
CA SER A 36 4.99 -7.99 8.82
C SER A 36 5.98 -8.52 9.86
N GLU A 37 7.26 -8.17 9.72
CA GLU A 37 8.32 -8.53 10.66
C GLU A 37 8.15 -7.85 12.03
N GLU A 38 7.89 -6.53 12.04
CA GLU A 38 7.78 -5.73 13.27
C GLU A 38 6.55 -6.09 14.11
N LYS A 39 5.44 -6.47 13.47
CA LYS A 39 4.13 -6.64 14.13
C LYS A 39 3.60 -8.08 14.12
N GLY A 40 4.28 -9.01 13.47
CA GLY A 40 3.86 -10.42 13.39
C GLY A 40 2.58 -10.65 12.58
N VAL A 41 2.16 -9.69 11.77
CA VAL A 41 1.02 -9.81 10.85
C VAL A 41 1.47 -10.36 9.49
N SER A 42 0.54 -10.83 8.66
CA SER A 42 0.91 -11.25 7.30
C SER A 42 1.33 -10.06 6.42
N LYS A 43 2.22 -10.28 5.44
CA LYS A 43 2.58 -9.26 4.44
C LYS A 43 1.33 -8.72 3.71
N VAL A 44 0.37 -9.59 3.40
CA VAL A 44 -0.89 -9.22 2.73
C VAL A 44 -1.71 -8.26 3.58
N GLU A 45 -1.87 -8.55 4.88
CA GLU A 45 -2.59 -7.68 5.82
C GLU A 45 -1.86 -6.35 6.02
N ALA A 46 -0.53 -6.38 6.11
CA ALA A 46 0.29 -5.18 6.18
C ALA A 46 0.10 -4.28 4.95
N LEU A 47 0.15 -4.87 3.75
CA LEU A 47 -0.05 -4.18 2.48
C LEU A 47 -1.47 -3.62 2.34
N ALA A 48 -2.50 -4.38 2.74
CA ALA A 48 -3.88 -3.92 2.72
C ALA A 48 -4.07 -2.65 3.56
N GLY A 49 -3.53 -2.61 4.78
CA GLY A 49 -3.59 -1.41 5.61
C GLY A 49 -2.81 -0.21 5.04
N LEU A 50 -1.72 -0.45 4.31
CA LEU A 50 -1.01 0.62 3.61
C LEU A 50 -1.79 1.16 2.41
N LEU A 51 -2.50 0.30 1.68
CA LEU A 51 -3.35 0.71 0.56
C LEU A 51 -4.56 1.52 1.02
N GLU A 52 -5.20 1.14 2.14
CA GLU A 52 -6.27 1.94 2.74
C GLU A 52 -5.76 3.30 3.22
N LEU A 53 -4.54 3.37 3.79
CA LEU A 53 -3.91 4.64 4.13
C LEU A 53 -3.68 5.55 2.90
N VAL A 54 -3.22 4.98 1.78
CA VAL A 54 -3.05 5.72 0.52
C VAL A 54 -4.40 6.25 0.01
N LYS A 55 -5.44 5.41 0.06
CA LYS A 55 -6.80 5.79 -0.36
C LYS A 55 -7.36 6.92 0.49
N ALA A 56 -7.25 6.83 1.81
CA ALA A 56 -7.70 7.86 2.75
C ALA A 56 -6.93 9.17 2.58
N GLY A 57 -5.59 9.09 2.45
CA GLY A 57 -4.76 10.27 2.20
C GLY A 57 -5.13 11.00 0.91
N ARG A 58 -5.63 10.26 -0.10
CA ARG A 58 -6.14 10.86 -1.35
C ARG A 58 -7.53 11.48 -1.19
N SER A 59 -8.42 10.88 -0.40
CA SER A 59 -9.77 11.44 -0.14
C SER A 59 -9.76 12.61 0.85
N GLY A 60 -8.62 12.90 1.48
CA GLY A 60 -8.52 13.89 2.56
C GLY A 60 -9.08 13.36 3.90
N GLU A 61 -9.23 12.05 4.01
CA GLU A 61 -9.73 11.37 5.20
C GLU A 61 -8.56 10.89 6.07
N SER A 62 -8.77 10.81 7.37
CA SER A 62 -7.84 10.15 8.28
C SER A 62 -8.09 8.64 8.28
N TYR A 63 -7.04 7.84 8.03
CA TYR A 63 -7.09 6.39 8.24
C TYR A 63 -6.58 6.04 9.63
N GLU A 64 -7.45 5.49 10.47
CA GLU A 64 -7.06 4.78 11.68
C GLU A 64 -7.08 3.29 11.39
N ARG A 65 -5.96 2.61 11.64
CA ARG A 65 -5.89 1.17 11.49
C ARG A 65 -6.78 0.53 12.58
N PRO A 66 -7.68 -0.41 12.24
CA PRO A 66 -8.68 -0.94 13.17
C PRO A 66 -8.13 -1.75 14.36
N ASP A 67 -6.82 -2.03 14.37
CA ASP A 67 -6.13 -2.88 15.34
C ASP A 67 -5.30 -2.10 16.39
N LYS A 68 -5.67 -0.84 16.67
CA LYS A 68 -5.11 -0.07 17.81
C LYS A 68 -5.79 -0.40 19.13
#